data_AF-A0A318TF81-F1
#
_entry.id   AF-A0A318TF81-F1
#
_cell.length_a   1.000
_cell.length_b   1.000
_cell.length_c   1.000
_cell.angle_alpha   90.00
_cell.angle_beta   90.00
_cell.angle_gamma   90.00
#
_symmetry.space_group_name_H-M   'P 1'
#
loop_
_entity.id
_entity.type
_entity.pdbx_description
1 polymer ?
#
loop_
_entity_poly.entity_id
_entity_poly.type
_entity_poly.pdbx_seq_one_letter_code
_entity_poly.pdbx_strand_id
1 'polypeptide(L)'
;MKKIILAMAAVSFVFLAGCSESETGAGGNTAAAVANDVTKTAEELANSMTPEQKASAVNDARTAAEAAAKAAGQSDALIQQAGDAAAAEAKKALGVQ
;
A
#
# COMPACT_ATOMS: atom_id res chain seq x y z
N MET A 1 12.80 37.17 32.06
CA MET A 1 14.07 36.52 32.44
C MET A 1 14.29 35.31 31.52
N LYS A 2 15.53 35.12 31.06
CA LYS A 2 16.08 33.97 30.30
C LYS A 2 15.47 33.66 28.92
N LYS A 3 16.04 34.34 27.91
CA LYS A 3 16.19 33.83 26.53
C LYS A 3 17.50 33.04 26.45
N ILE A 4 17.59 32.13 25.47
CA ILE A 4 18.80 31.38 25.02
C ILE A 4 19.12 30.29 26.05
N ILE A 5 19.15 28.99 25.73
CA ILE A 5 20.14 28.19 24.97
C ILE A 5 19.42 26.83 24.71
N LEU A 6 19.49 26.07 23.60
CA LEU A 6 20.66 25.41 22.99
C LEU A 6 20.15 24.38 21.94
N ALA A 7 20.89 24.23 20.83
CA ALA A 7 20.97 23.07 19.90
C ALA A 7 19.69 22.65 19.13
N MET A 8 19.55 22.84 17.81
CA MET A 8 20.51 22.57 16.74
C MET A 8 21.06 21.13 16.84
N ALA A 9 20.19 20.16 16.55
CA ALA A 9 20.56 18.81 16.14
C ALA A 9 20.08 18.62 14.69
N ALA A 10 21.02 18.82 13.76
CA ALA A 10 21.14 18.24 12.42
C ALA A 10 19.90 17.48 11.91
N VAL A 11 19.17 17.91 10.87
CA VAL A 11 19.65 18.18 9.50
C VAL A 11 20.93 17.41 9.20
N SER A 12 20.80 16.09 9.07
CA SER A 12 21.71 15.22 8.31
C SER A 12 21.10 13.84 8.19
N PHE A 13 20.34 13.59 7.12
CA PHE A 13 20.29 12.31 6.40
C PHE A 13 19.59 12.54 5.04
N VAL A 14 20.20 13.40 4.23
CA VAL A 14 20.04 13.37 2.76
C VAL A 14 21.44 13.07 2.22
N PHE A 15 21.72 11.80 1.98
CA PHE A 15 22.68 11.26 1.01
C PHE A 15 22.26 9.79 0.85
N LEU A 16 21.52 9.44 -0.19
CA LEU A 16 22.12 9.04 -1.47
C LEU A 16 23.10 7.86 -1.30
N ALA A 17 22.53 6.70 -0.98
CA ALA A 17 23.05 5.40 -1.40
C ALA A 17 21.96 4.81 -2.30
N GLY A 18 21.94 5.12 -3.60
CA GLY A 18 22.71 4.33 -4.57
C GLY A 18 24.15 4.77 -4.87
N CYS A 19 25.04 3.77 -4.80
CA CYS A 19 26.30 3.55 -5.55
C CYS A 19 27.45 4.54 -5.31
N SER A 20 28.70 4.18 -5.00
CA SER A 20 29.49 2.94 -4.98
C SER A 20 30.65 3.19 -3.98
N GLU A 21 31.26 2.22 -3.29
CA GLU A 21 32.43 1.47 -3.77
C GLU A 21 32.93 0.66 -2.54
N SER A 22 32.68 -0.65 -2.43
CA SER A 22 33.68 -1.69 -2.69
C SER A 22 33.00 -3.07 -2.69
N GLU A 23 32.80 -3.60 -3.90
CA GLU A 23 33.00 -4.99 -4.31
C GLU A 23 32.39 -6.13 -3.48
N THR A 24 31.27 -6.70 -3.96
CA THR A 24 31.26 -8.01 -4.64
C THR A 24 29.84 -8.34 -5.13
N GLY A 25 29.68 -8.45 -6.45
CA GLY A 25 28.74 -9.41 -7.05
C GLY A 25 27.31 -8.95 -7.36
N ALA A 26 27.09 -8.62 -8.63
CA ALA A 26 25.87 -8.88 -9.41
C ALA A 26 24.51 -8.33 -8.92
N GLY A 27 23.93 -7.43 -9.72
CA GLY A 27 22.47 -7.34 -9.86
C GLY A 27 21.84 -5.98 -9.59
N GLY A 28 22.23 -4.94 -10.34
CA GLY A 28 21.49 -3.66 -10.42
C GLY A 28 20.08 -3.75 -11.03
N ASN A 29 19.51 -4.96 -11.16
CA ASN A 29 18.18 -5.21 -11.71
C ASN A 29 17.12 -5.54 -10.64
N THR A 30 17.47 -5.75 -9.37
CA THR A 30 16.60 -6.50 -8.46
C THR A 30 15.40 -5.72 -7.93
N ALA A 31 15.48 -4.42 -7.59
CA ALA A 31 14.33 -3.73 -7.00
C ALA A 31 13.20 -3.46 -8.01
N ALA A 32 13.53 -3.04 -9.24
CA ALA A 32 12.55 -2.78 -10.28
C ALA A 32 12.05 -4.06 -10.94
N ALA A 33 12.90 -5.08 -11.12
CA ALA A 33 12.48 -6.37 -11.64
C ALA A 33 11.57 -7.11 -10.64
N VAL A 34 11.87 -7.09 -9.34
CA VAL A 34 11.04 -7.72 -8.31
C VAL A 34 9.69 -7.02 -8.18
N ALA A 35 9.63 -5.69 -8.24
CA ALA A 35 8.35 -4.97 -8.26
C ALA A 35 7.49 -5.40 -9.47
N ASN A 36 8.10 -5.52 -10.65
CA ASN A 36 7.40 -5.94 -11.87
C ASN A 36 6.93 -7.41 -11.81
N ASP A 37 7.74 -8.31 -11.25
CA ASP A 37 7.43 -9.73 -11.10
C ASP A 37 6.31 -9.97 -10.06
N VAL A 38 6.31 -9.21 -8.97
CA VAL A 38 5.25 -9.22 -7.95
C VAL A 38 3.93 -8.69 -8.51
N THR A 39 3.98 -7.65 -9.35
CA THR A 39 2.76 -7.10 -9.97
C THR A 39 2.14 -8.11 -10.93
N LYS A 40 2.98 -8.77 -11.73
CA LYS A 40 2.56 -9.79 -12.71
C LYS A 40 1.95 -11.03 -12.04
N THR A 41 2.55 -11.49 -10.95
CA THR A 41 2.01 -12.63 -10.17
C THR A 41 0.69 -12.28 -9.48
N ALA A 42 0.51 -11.03 -9.03
CA ALA A 42 -0.76 -10.58 -8.47
C ALA A 42 -1.89 -10.52 -9.52
N GLU A 43 -1.59 -10.05 -10.74
CA GLU A 43 -2.55 -10.03 -11.85
C GLU A 43 -2.91 -11.44 -12.33
N GLU A 44 -1.95 -12.36 -12.44
CA GLU A 44 -2.22 -13.76 -12.78
C GLU A 44 -3.06 -14.44 -11.70
N LEU A 45 -2.77 -14.19 -10.42
CA LEU A 45 -3.56 -14.70 -9.32
C LEU A 45 -5.00 -14.16 -9.38
N ALA A 46 -5.19 -12.85 -9.60
CA ALA A 46 -6.50 -12.24 -9.75
C ALA A 46 -7.27 -12.80 -10.96
N ASN A 47 -6.59 -13.14 -12.06
CA ASN A 47 -7.21 -13.78 -13.22
C ASN A 47 -7.55 -15.26 -12.98
N SER A 48 -6.81 -15.94 -12.10
CA SER A 48 -7.08 -17.33 -11.71
C SER A 48 -8.21 -17.49 -10.68
N MET A 49 -8.63 -16.40 -10.01
CA MET A 49 -9.74 -16.44 -9.05
C MET A 49 -11.08 -16.72 -9.74
N THR A 50 -11.89 -17.58 -9.14
CA THR A 50 -13.27 -17.82 -9.60
C THR A 50 -14.15 -16.59 -9.34
N PRO A 51 -15.28 -16.44 -10.04
CA PRO A 51 -16.22 -15.33 -9.79
C PRO A 51 -16.67 -15.24 -8.32
N GLU A 52 -16.91 -16.39 -7.69
CA GLU A 52 -17.29 -16.48 -6.27
C GLU A 52 -16.18 -15.97 -5.35
N GLN A 53 -14.93 -16.34 -5.62
CA GLN A 53 -13.77 -15.86 -4.85
C GLN A 53 -13.57 -14.36 -5.02
N LYS A 54 -13.74 -13.84 -6.25
CA LYS A 54 -13.66 -12.39 -6.50
C LYS A 54 -14.79 -11.64 -5.76
N ALA A 55 -16.00 -12.16 -5.77
CA ALA A 55 -17.13 -11.58 -5.03
C ALA A 55 -16.88 -11.58 -3.51
N SER A 56 -16.32 -12.67 -2.97
CA SER A 56 -15.91 -12.75 -1.56
C SER A 56 -14.86 -11.69 -1.24
N ALA A 57 -13.79 -11.59 -2.04
CA ALA A 57 -12.72 -10.62 -1.83
C ALA A 57 -13.22 -9.16 -1.85
N VAL A 58 -14.17 -8.84 -2.74
CA VAL A 58 -14.82 -7.51 -2.76
C VAL A 58 -15.61 -7.25 -1.48
N ASN A 59 -16.36 -8.25 -0.99
CA ASN A 59 -17.15 -8.10 0.24
C ASN A 59 -16.27 -8.00 1.49
N ASP A 60 -15.17 -8.76 1.52
CA ASP A 60 -14.18 -8.71 2.58
C ASP A 60 -13.51 -7.32 2.62
N ALA A 61 -13.14 -6.77 1.46
CA ALA A 61 -12.59 -5.42 1.36
C ALA A 61 -13.57 -4.36 1.86
N ARG A 62 -14.86 -4.47 1.48
CA ARG A 62 -15.94 -3.59 1.96
C ARG A 62 -16.04 -3.63 3.48
N THR A 63 -16.15 -4.83 4.04
CA THR A 63 -16.33 -5.07 5.47
C THR A 63 -15.12 -4.59 6.28
N ALA A 64 -13.91 -4.83 5.78
CA ALA A 64 -12.69 -4.37 6.43
C ALA A 64 -12.61 -2.84 6.46
N ALA A 65 -12.98 -2.16 5.37
CA ALA A 65 -13.00 -0.71 5.31
C ALA A 65 -14.07 -0.09 6.22
N GLU A 66 -15.28 -0.67 6.24
CA GLU A 66 -16.34 -0.27 7.17
C GLU A 66 -15.90 -0.44 8.63
N ALA A 67 -15.28 -1.57 8.97
CA ALA A 67 -14.78 -1.84 10.31
C ALA A 67 -13.67 -0.85 10.72
N ALA A 68 -12.75 -0.52 9.81
CA ALA A 68 -11.70 0.45 10.05
C ALA A 68 -12.26 1.87 10.25
N ALA A 69 -13.22 2.29 9.42
CA ALA A 69 -13.90 3.59 9.56
C ALA A 69 -14.69 3.67 10.87
N LYS A 70 -15.36 2.58 11.26
CA LYS A 70 -16.08 2.48 12.53
C LYS A 70 -15.12 2.57 13.72
N ALA A 71 -14.00 1.86 13.67
CA ALA A 71 -12.97 1.93 14.72
C ALA A 71 -12.35 3.34 14.82
N ALA A 72 -12.30 4.09 13.72
CA ALA A 72 -11.89 5.49 13.68
C ALA A 72 -12.98 6.48 14.13
N GLY A 73 -14.15 5.99 14.57
CA GLY A 73 -15.25 6.83 15.08
C GLY A 73 -15.96 7.66 14.00
N GLN A 74 -15.92 7.22 12.75
CA GLN A 74 -16.61 7.90 11.66
C GLN A 74 -18.14 7.74 11.78
N SER A 75 -18.90 8.63 11.13
CA SER A 75 -20.36 8.53 11.04
C SER A 75 -20.78 7.38 10.13
N ASP A 76 -22.00 6.86 10.27
CA ASP A 76 -22.52 5.75 9.44
C ASP A 76 -22.43 6.05 7.94
N ALA A 77 -22.70 7.29 7.53
CA ALA A 77 -22.56 7.71 6.14
C ALA A 77 -21.11 7.60 5.63
N LEU A 78 -20.13 7.97 6.45
CA LEU A 78 -18.70 7.87 6.10
C LEU A 78 -18.18 6.44 6.16
N ILE A 79 -18.70 5.62 7.09
CA ILE A 79 -18.42 4.19 7.16
C ILE A 79 -18.88 3.51 5.87
N GLN A 80 -20.11 3.77 5.45
CA GLN A 80 -20.66 3.20 4.22
C GLN A 80 -19.91 3.69 2.98
N GLN A 81 -19.59 4.99 2.91
CA GLN A 81 -18.78 5.55 1.84
C GLN A 81 -17.39 4.88 1.75
N ALA A 82 -16.74 4.61 2.89
CA ALA A 82 -15.45 3.90 2.92
C ALA A 82 -15.57 2.46 2.43
N GLY A 83 -16.63 1.76 2.83
CA GLY A 83 -16.97 0.43 2.33
C GLY A 83 -17.16 0.43 0.81
N ASP A 84 -18.03 1.29 0.30
CA ASP A 84 -18.35 1.38 -1.13
C ASP A 84 -17.11 1.73 -1.97
N ALA A 85 -16.27 2.65 -1.49
CA ALA A 85 -15.01 2.99 -2.14
C ALA A 85 -14.04 1.80 -2.19
N ALA A 86 -13.89 1.06 -1.08
CA ALA A 86 -13.05 -0.13 -1.03
C ALA A 86 -13.57 -1.26 -1.95
N ALA A 87 -14.88 -1.47 -1.97
CA ALA A 87 -15.50 -2.44 -2.87
C ALA A 87 -15.31 -2.06 -4.35
N ALA A 88 -15.43 -0.78 -4.69
CA ALA A 88 -15.20 -0.29 -6.05
C ALA A 88 -13.75 -0.48 -6.51
N GLU A 89 -12.78 -0.15 -5.65
CA GLU A 89 -11.36 -0.35 -5.99
C GLU A 89 -11.00 -1.84 -6.05
N ALA A 90 -11.55 -2.68 -5.16
CA ALA A 90 -11.36 -4.13 -5.21
C ALA A 90 -11.92 -4.74 -6.50
N LYS A 91 -13.11 -4.30 -6.93
CA LYS A 91 -13.72 -4.69 -8.21
C LYS A 91 -12.81 -4.34 -9.39
N LYS A 92 -12.29 -3.11 -9.41
CA LYS A 92 -11.37 -2.63 -10.44
C LYS A 92 -10.07 -3.42 -10.46
N ALA A 93 -9.49 -3.72 -9.30
CA ALA A 93 -8.28 -4.52 -9.16
C ALA A 93 -8.46 -5.98 -9.59
N LEU A 94 -9.65 -6.55 -9.36
CA LEU A 94 -9.99 -7.94 -9.71
C LEU A 94 -10.58 -8.09 -11.12
N GLY A 95 -10.75 -6.98 -11.84
CA GLY A 95 -11.32 -6.95 -13.18
C GLY A 95 -12.81 -7.33 -13.24
N VAL A 96 -13.55 -7.10 -12.15
CA VAL A 96 -14.99 -7.42 -12.05
C VAL A 96 -15.78 -6.12 -12.23
N GLN A 97 -16.48 -5.99 -13.36
CA GLN A 97 -17.33 -4.83 -13.65
C GLN A 97 -18.78 -5.13 -13.28
#